data_AF-A0A2A3C5V9-F1
#
_entry.id   AF-A0A2A3C5V9-F1
#
_cell.length_a   1.000
_cell.length_b   1.000
_cell.length_c   1.000
_cell.angle_alpha   90.00
_cell.angle_beta   90.00
_cell.angle_gamma   90.00
#
_symmetry.space_group_name_H-M   'P 1'
#
loop_
_entity.id
_entity.type
_entity.pdbx_description
1 polymer ?
#
loop_
_entity_poly.entity_id
_entity_poly.type
_entity_poly.pdbx_seq_one_letter_code
_entity_poly.pdbx_strand_id
1 'polypeptide(L)'
;MATTIANLTTKADGSMEGVFATLRVNAPITLIPNTNKSREDAPDYRIVNKRTGFEIGAGWHRISQRSGEEYLSVKLEAPSMGVIFGFLAPPRGGL
;
A
#
# COMPACT_ATOMS: atom_id res chain seq x y z
N MET A 1 -13.74 13.45 -6.10
CA MET A 1 -13.67 12.90 -4.72
C MET A 1 -12.84 11.63 -4.78
N ALA A 2 -11.84 11.47 -3.92
CA ALA A 2 -11.12 10.20 -3.78
C ALA A 2 -11.82 9.39 -2.69
N THR A 3 -12.09 8.11 -2.94
CA THR A 3 -12.72 7.23 -1.95
C THR A 3 -11.63 6.51 -1.18
N THR A 4 -11.63 6.66 0.14
CA THR A 4 -10.75 5.90 1.04
C THR A 4 -11.28 4.48 1.18
N ILE A 5 -10.47 3.49 0.81
CA ILE A 5 -10.83 2.05 0.84
C ILE A 5 -10.04 1.26 1.89
N ALA A 6 -9.06 1.91 2.54
CA ALA A 6 -8.28 1.35 3.65
C ALA A 6 -7.71 2.49 4.48
N ASN A 7 -7.61 2.27 5.80
CA ASN A 7 -6.79 3.07 6.70
C ASN A 7 -5.66 2.17 7.22
N LEU A 8 -4.43 2.65 7.15
CA LEU A 8 -3.26 1.92 7.62
C LEU A 8 -2.65 2.59 8.85
N THR A 9 -2.15 1.78 9.77
CA THR A 9 -1.41 2.21 10.96
C THR A 9 0.06 1.84 10.79
N THR A 10 0.93 2.84 10.91
CA THR A 10 2.39 2.64 10.89
C THR A 10 2.87 2.05 12.22
N LYS A 11 3.70 1.01 12.14
CA LYS A 11 4.36 0.38 13.28
C LYS A 11 5.77 0.94 13.49
N ALA A 12 6.33 0.64 14.66
CA ALA A 12 7.68 1.05 15.04
C ALA A 12 8.78 0.49 14.13
N ASP A 13 8.52 -0.63 13.45
CA ASP A 13 9.43 -1.27 12.49
C ASP A 13 9.32 -0.69 11.06
N GLY A 14 8.52 0.36 10.86
CA GLY A 14 8.28 0.98 9.56
C GLY A 14 7.28 0.23 8.68
N SER A 15 6.75 -0.91 9.13
CA SER A 15 5.64 -1.58 8.44
C SER A 15 4.32 -0.86 8.66
N MET A 16 3.38 -1.00 7.73
CA MET A 16 2.05 -0.42 7.84
C MET A 16 1.00 -1.52 7.76
N GLU A 17 0.02 -1.52 8.66
CA GLU A 17 -1.03 -2.54 8.71
C GLU A 17 -2.41 -1.95 8.66
N GLY A 18 -3.34 -2.67 8.03
CA GLY A 18 -4.74 -2.29 8.04
C GLY A 18 -5.62 -3.30 7.33
N VAL A 19 -6.86 -2.90 7.08
CA VAL A 19 -7.83 -3.73 6.36
C VAL A 19 -8.16 -3.07 5.03
N PHE A 20 -7.91 -3.80 3.95
CA PHE A 20 -8.37 -3.43 2.63
C PHE A 20 -9.79 -3.95 2.43
N ALA A 21 -10.74 -3.03 2.38
CA ALA A 21 -12.16 -3.35 2.27
C ALA A 21 -12.75 -2.73 1.00
N THR A 22 -13.21 -3.60 0.11
CA THR A 22 -14.00 -3.27 -1.07
C THR A 22 -15.34 -4.01 -0.98
N LEU A 23 -16.27 -3.74 -1.91
CA LEU A 23 -17.53 -4.47 -2.01
C LEU A 23 -17.36 -6.00 -2.13
N ARG A 24 -16.21 -6.46 -2.65
CA ARG A 24 -15.98 -7.87 -3.01
C ARG A 24 -14.89 -8.55 -2.18
N VAL A 25 -13.98 -7.78 -1.58
CA VAL A 25 -12.85 -8.30 -0.80
C VAL A 25 -12.70 -7.55 0.51
N ASN A 26 -12.53 -8.31 1.60
CA ASN A 26 -12.10 -7.81 2.90
C ASN A 26 -10.84 -8.60 3.32
N ALA A 27 -9.68 -7.96 3.21
CA ALA A 27 -8.39 -8.60 3.45
C ALA A 27 -7.54 -7.77 4.43
N PRO A 28 -7.07 -8.34 5.54
CA PRO A 28 -6.05 -7.69 6.35
C PRO A 28 -4.73 -7.73 5.60
N ILE A 29 -4.08 -6.58 5.48
CA ILE A 29 -2.84 -6.41 4.73
C ILE A 29 -1.75 -5.79 5.59
N THR A 30 -0.51 -6.14 5.28
CA THR A 30 0.70 -5.54 5.84
C THR A 30 1.61 -5.09 4.71
N LEU A 31 2.02 -3.82 4.73
CA LEU A 31 3.08 -3.26 3.89
C LEU A 31 4.39 -3.43 4.64
N ILE A 32 5.30 -4.23 4.09
CA ILE A 32 6.60 -4.54 4.68
C ILE A 32 7.68 -3.78 3.89
N PRO A 33 8.54 -2.96 4.54
CA PRO A 33 9.66 -2.31 3.88
C PRO A 33 10.57 -3.33 3.19
N ASN A 34 10.91 -3.09 1.94
CA ASN A 34 11.86 -3.90 1.20
C ASN A 34 13.29 -3.38 1.45
N THR A 35 13.95 -3.89 2.48
CA THR A 35 15.31 -3.48 2.86
C THR A 35 16.40 -3.96 1.90
N ASN A 36 16.09 -4.96 1.05
CA ASN A 36 17.02 -5.53 0.07
C ASN A 36 16.64 -5.11 -1.35
N LYS A 37 16.58 -3.80 -1.60
CA LYS A 37 16.38 -3.28 -2.96
C LYS A 37 17.57 -3.64 -3.84
N SER A 38 17.34 -4.53 -4.81
CA SER A 38 18.36 -4.96 -5.77
C SER A 38 18.48 -4.03 -6.99
N ARG A 39 17.45 -3.21 -7.26
CA ARG A 39 17.35 -2.31 -8.41
C ARG A 39 16.50 -1.09 -8.07
N GLU A 40 16.64 -0.02 -8.85
CA GLU A 40 15.88 1.23 -8.66
C GLU A 40 14.37 1.07 -8.91
N ASP A 41 14.00 0.15 -9.82
CA ASP A 41 12.61 -0.21 -10.11
C ASP A 41 12.00 -1.21 -9.11
N ALA A 42 12.82 -1.76 -8.21
CA ALA A 42 12.36 -2.67 -7.17
C ALA A 42 11.40 -1.95 -6.21
N PRO A 43 10.37 -2.64 -5.69
CA PRO A 43 9.40 -2.03 -4.81
C PRO A 43 10.03 -1.58 -3.48
N ASP A 44 9.55 -0.45 -2.96
CA ASP A 44 9.84 0.05 -1.61
C ASP A 44 9.14 -0.76 -0.53
N TYR A 45 7.94 -1.26 -0.84
CA TYR A 45 7.15 -2.07 0.08
C TYR A 45 6.61 -3.31 -0.62
N ARG A 46 6.63 -4.43 0.09
CA ARG A 46 5.92 -5.66 -0.29
C ARG A 46 4.60 -5.69 0.45
N ILE A 47 3.50 -5.99 -0.25
CA ILE A 47 2.18 -6.04 0.36
C ILE A 47 1.77 -7.49 0.52
N VAL A 48 1.59 -7.90 1.76
CA VAL A 48 1.24 -9.28 2.09
C VAL A 48 -0.15 -9.34 2.72
N ASN A 49 -0.87 -10.42 2.42
CA ASN A 49 -2.07 -10.76 3.17
C ASN A 49 -1.67 -11.30 4.54
N LYS A 50 -2.11 -10.62 5.61
CA LYS A 50 -1.71 -10.97 6.98
C LYS A 50 -2.17 -12.37 7.42
N ARG A 51 -3.24 -12.91 6.82
CA ARG A 51 -3.75 -14.25 7.19
C ARG A 51 -3.00 -15.38 6.50
N THR A 52 -2.65 -15.20 5.23
CA THR A 52 -2.07 -16.28 4.42
C THR A 52 -0.57 -16.14 4.20
N GLY A 53 0.00 -14.95 4.44
CA GLY A 53 1.41 -14.64 4.16
C GLY A 53 1.73 -14.45 2.68
N PHE A 54 0.75 -14.62 1.77
CA PHE A 54 0.98 -14.42 0.34
C PHE A 54 1.20 -12.95 0.01
N GLU A 55 2.17 -12.70 -0.86
CA GLU A 55 2.36 -11.40 -1.49
C GLU A 55 1.25 -11.16 -2.51
N ILE A 56 0.57 -10.03 -2.36
CA ILE A 56 -0.59 -9.63 -3.16
C ILE A 56 -0.37 -8.26 -3.80
N GLY A 57 0.85 -7.74 -3.76
CA GLY A 57 1.14 -6.43 -4.32
C GLY A 57 2.44 -5.81 -3.84
N ALA A 58 2.65 -4.59 -4.31
CA ALA A 58 3.87 -3.83 -4.13
C ALA A 58 3.59 -2.33 -4.05
N GLY A 59 4.49 -1.61 -3.38
CA GLY A 59 4.45 -0.16 -3.23
C GLY A 59 5.76 0.51 -3.64
N TRP A 60 5.68 1.70 -4.22
CA TRP A 60 6.82 2.53 -4.62
C TRP A 60 6.65 3.96 -4.11
N HIS A 61 7.70 4.53 -3.53
CA HIS A 61 7.69 5.96 -3.20
C HIS A 61 7.77 6.77 -4.49
N ARG A 62 6.86 7.73 -4.64
CA ARG A 62 6.77 8.61 -5.80
C ARG A 62 6.56 10.04 -5.35
N ILE A 63 7.11 10.96 -6.14
CA ILE A 63 6.89 12.39 -5.97
C ILE A 63 5.89 12.84 -7.03
N SER A 64 4.83 13.52 -6.60
CA SER A 64 3.83 14.09 -7.49
C SER A 64 4.45 15.22 -8.30
N GLN A 65 4.47 15.07 -9.63
CA GLN A 65 4.96 16.12 -10.54
C GLN A 65 4.11 17.41 -10.45
N ARG A 66 2.85 17.29 -9.99
CA ARG A 66 1.90 18.41 -9.93
C ARG A 66 1.94 19.14 -8.59
N SER A 67 2.05 18.41 -7.48
CA SER A 67 1.99 18.99 -6.12
C SER A 67 3.34 19.00 -5.40
N GLY A 68 4.36 18.28 -5.91
CA GLY A 68 5.63 18.09 -5.22
C GLY A 68 5.55 17.16 -4.00
N GLU A 69 4.36 16.68 -3.64
CA GLU A 69 4.16 15.85 -2.46
C GLU A 69 4.60 14.41 -2.70
N GLU A 70 5.21 13.82 -1.68
CA GLU A 70 5.56 12.41 -1.65
C GLU A 70 4.31 11.58 -1.34
N TYR A 71 4.11 10.51 -2.11
CA TYR A 71 3.05 9.54 -1.90
C TYR A 71 3.58 8.14 -2.20
N LEU A 72 2.95 7.14 -1.60
CA LEU A 72 3.25 5.74 -1.92
C LEU A 72 2.29 5.27 -3.02
N SER A 73 2.82 5.02 -4.21
CA SER A 73 2.07 4.37 -5.29
C SER A 73 1.96 2.88 -5.00
N VAL A 74 0.75 2.33 -5.05
CA VAL A 74 0.48 0.93 -4.69
C VAL A 74 -0.17 0.21 -5.86
N LYS A 75 0.30 -1.01 -6.15
CA LYS A 75 -0.34 -1.98 -7.02
C LYS A 75 -0.69 -3.22 -6.22
N LEU A 76 -1.95 -3.63 -6.25
CA LEU A 76 -2.45 -4.87 -5.66
C LEU A 76 -2.92 -5.81 -6.77
N GLU A 77 -2.63 -7.09 -6.65
CA GLU A 77 -3.04 -8.12 -7.59
C GLU A 77 -3.33 -9.41 -6.82
N ALA A 78 -4.57 -9.89 -6.91
CA ALA A 78 -4.91 -11.21 -6.40
C ALA A 78 -6.01 -11.86 -7.26
N PRO A 79 -6.06 -13.20 -7.36
CA PRO A 79 -7.05 -13.90 -8.18
C PRO A 79 -8.51 -13.51 -7.88
N SER A 80 -8.82 -13.17 -6.63
CA SER A 80 -10.15 -12.79 -6.18
C SER A 80 -10.54 -11.32 -6.45
N MET A 81 -9.61 -10.47 -6.88
CA MET A 81 -9.84 -9.03 -7.09
C MET A 81 -9.33 -8.48 -8.43
N GLY A 82 -8.53 -9.23 -9.20
CA GLY A 82 -7.84 -8.68 -10.37
C GLY A 82 -6.73 -7.70 -9.94
N VAL A 83 -6.40 -6.73 -10.81
CA VAL A 83 -5.39 -5.70 -10.55
C VAL A 83 -6.05 -4.40 -10.09
N ILE A 84 -5.61 -3.86 -8.96
CA ILE A 84 -6.04 -2.58 -8.41
C ILE A 84 -4.83 -1.66 -8.26
N PHE A 85 -4.96 -0.42 -8.74
CA PHE A 85 -3.97 0.64 -8.56
C PHE A 85 -4.49 1.67 -7.56
N GLY A 86 -3.62 2.18 -6.69
CA GLY A 86 -3.98 3.18 -5.70
C GLY A 86 -2.79 3.99 -5.21
N PHE A 87 -3.09 4.93 -4.33
CA PHE A 87 -2.12 5.79 -3.67
C PHE A 87 -2.38 5.77 -2.17
N LEU A 88 -1.34 5.56 -1.38
CA LEU A 88 -1.37 5.87 0.04
C LEU A 88 -1.00 7.34 0.21
N ALA A 89 -1.88 8.08 0.87
CA ALA A 89 -1.62 9.46 1.26
C ALA A 89 -1.79 9.58 2.78
N PRO A 90 -1.05 10.50 3.43
CA PRO A 90 -1.30 10.82 4.83
C PRO A 90 -2.76 11.30 5.02
N PRO A 91 -3.34 11.10 6.21
CA PRO A 91 -4.72 11.50 6.48
C PRO A 91 -4.90 13.00 6.19
N ARG A 92 -5.88 13.32 5.34
CA ARG A 92 -6.26 14.71 5.08
C ARG A 92 -7.05 15.23 6.28
N GLY A 93 -6.38 15.96 7.17
CA GLY A 93 -7.04 16.71 8.26
C GLY A 93 -6.49 16.48 9.68
N GLY A 94 -5.18 16.43 9.86
CA GLY A 94 -4.57 16.49 11.19
C GLY A 94 -4.37 17.93 11.66
N LEU A 95 -5.32 18.46 12.45
CA LEU A 95 -5.06 19.37 13.57
C LEU A 95 -5.40 18.61 14.86
#